data_AF-A0A2D5QE11-F1
#
_entry.id   AF-A0A2D5QE11-F1
#
_cell.length_a   1.000
_cell.length_b   1.000
_cell.length_c   1.000
_cell.angle_alpha   90.00
_cell.angle_beta   90.00
_cell.angle_gamma   90.00
#
_symmetry.space_group_name_H-M   'P 1'
#
loop_
_entity.id
_entity.type
_entity.pdbx_description
1 polymer ?
#
loop_
_entity_poly.entity_id
_entity_poly.type
_entity_poly.pdbx_seq_one_letter_code
_entity_poly.pdbx_strand_id
1 'polypeptide(L)'
;MIDSIDTTKFLKTIVQPNIKFLLILALILVLAIRYLETNVIFIISIILFVFVNYKSILNTIDDIKDKENHIERVIEDNRIVKRDIYFSEELDKYLHKMRRFRKYNPQSYDSGYNYIKMFIHTIHDLERDDISHPKQYFENAQLYLKKSLNLFQAITLSVPEEKMIHALKYNKFESNKLSNRIGQLCKKIYKHCYYLLYNLSLRFNEDFIKNPDIYKTEINLNADVVEESNTFDNIHELY
;
A
#
# COMPACT_ATOMS: atom_id res chain seq x y z
N MET A 1 -29.47 27.97 -20.98
CA MET A 1 -30.63 28.82 -20.65
C MET A 1 -31.36 28.12 -19.52
N ILE A 2 -31.08 28.55 -18.28
CA ILE A 2 -31.77 28.04 -17.08
C ILE A 2 -32.97 28.95 -16.87
N ASP A 3 -34.14 28.35 -16.78
CA ASP A 3 -35.45 28.99 -16.71
C ASP A 3 -35.51 30.15 -15.70
N SER A 4 -35.51 31.37 -16.23
CA SER A 4 -35.82 32.60 -15.50
C SER A 4 -37.32 32.73 -15.16
N ILE A 5 -38.11 31.72 -15.49
CA ILE A 5 -39.58 31.74 -15.45
C ILE A 5 -40.12 31.29 -14.09
N ASP A 6 -39.35 30.54 -13.29
CA ASP A 6 -39.84 30.05 -11.97
C ASP A 6 -39.37 30.86 -10.76
N THR A 7 -38.17 31.45 -10.80
CA THR A 7 -37.67 32.24 -9.66
C THR A 7 -38.48 33.53 -9.45
N THR A 8 -38.95 34.14 -10.53
CA THR A 8 -39.73 35.39 -10.51
C THR A 8 -41.16 35.17 -10.02
N LYS A 9 -41.79 34.02 -10.34
CA LYS A 9 -43.08 33.61 -9.79
C LYS A 9 -42.97 33.22 -8.31
N PHE A 10 -41.93 32.50 -7.92
CA PHE A 10 -41.69 32.15 -6.51
C PHE A 10 -41.44 33.40 -5.65
N LEU A 11 -40.63 34.35 -6.16
CA LEU A 11 -40.41 35.66 -5.53
C LEU A 11 -41.70 36.46 -5.40
N LYS A 12 -42.53 36.56 -6.45
CA LYS A 12 -43.78 37.32 -6.35
C LYS A 12 -44.80 36.67 -5.41
N THR A 13 -44.89 35.34 -5.37
CA THR A 13 -45.92 34.64 -4.59
C THR A 13 -45.59 34.59 -3.10
N ILE A 14 -44.31 34.56 -2.73
CA ILE A 14 -43.86 34.50 -1.33
C ILE A 14 -43.44 35.89 -0.80
N VAL A 15 -42.73 36.70 -1.59
CA VAL A 15 -42.11 37.95 -1.11
C VAL A 15 -43.07 39.13 -1.14
N GLN A 16 -43.98 39.26 -2.12
CA GLN A 16 -44.87 40.43 -2.19
C GLN A 16 -45.95 40.49 -1.11
N PRO A 17 -46.65 39.40 -0.72
CA PRO A 17 -47.68 39.46 0.32
C PRO A 17 -47.08 39.62 1.73
N ASN A 18 -45.88 39.07 1.94
CA ASN A 18 -45.26 38.93 3.25
C ASN A 18 -44.00 39.77 3.44
N ILE A 19 -43.76 40.78 2.61
CA ILE A 19 -42.53 41.58 2.67
C ILE A 19 -42.36 42.25 4.03
N LYS A 20 -43.46 42.71 4.64
CA LYS A 20 -43.47 43.28 6.00
C LYS A 20 -43.11 42.24 7.05
N PHE A 21 -43.61 41.01 6.91
CA PHE A 21 -43.31 39.90 7.81
C PHE A 21 -41.85 39.46 7.68
N LEU A 22 -41.32 39.35 6.46
CA LEU A 22 -39.90 39.07 6.20
C LEU A 22 -38.99 40.17 6.77
N LEU A 23 -39.39 41.44 6.67
CA LEU A 23 -38.65 42.57 7.26
C LEU A 23 -38.63 42.49 8.78
N ILE A 24 -39.76 42.16 9.41
CA ILE A 24 -39.87 41.96 10.86
C ILE A 24 -39.02 40.76 11.29
N LEU A 25 -39.09 39.64 10.58
CA LEU A 25 -38.29 38.45 10.85
C LEU A 25 -36.79 38.74 10.73
N ALA A 26 -36.38 39.47 9.69
CA ALA A 26 -35.00 39.88 9.49
C ALA A 26 -34.53 40.83 10.61
N LEU A 27 -35.37 41.78 11.04
CA LEU A 27 -35.08 42.67 12.17
C LEU A 27 -34.91 41.89 13.47
N ILE A 28 -35.78 40.90 13.73
CA ILE A 28 -35.70 40.01 14.90
C ILE A 28 -34.39 39.20 14.86
N LEU A 29 -34.01 38.67 13.69
CA LEU A 29 -32.75 37.93 13.50
C LEU A 29 -31.53 38.81 13.76
N VAL A 30 -31.52 40.05 13.25
CA VAL A 30 -30.42 41.01 13.48
C VAL A 30 -30.33 41.40 14.96
N LEU A 31 -31.46 41.59 15.63
CA LEU A 31 -31.50 41.84 17.07
C LEU A 31 -31.06 40.61 17.88
N ALA A 32 -31.44 39.40 17.47
CA ALA A 32 -31.02 38.16 18.10
C ALA A 32 -29.51 37.91 17.95
N ILE A 33 -28.92 38.22 16.79
CA ILE A 33 -27.47 38.16 16.56
C ILE A 33 -26.71 39.08 17.52
N ARG A 34 -27.28 40.23 17.89
CA ARG A 34 -26.66 41.18 18.83
C ARG A 34 -26.62 40.66 20.28
N TYR A 35 -27.55 39.79 20.65
CA TYR A 35 -27.61 39.16 21.98
C TYR A 35 -26.83 37.85 22.06
N LEU A 36 -26.43 37.28 20.93
CA LEU A 36 -25.61 36.09 20.88
C LEU A 36 -24.14 36.48 21.07
N GLU A 37 -23.49 35.83 22.04
CA GLU A 37 -22.05 35.96 22.20
C GLU A 37 -21.34 35.51 20.92
N THR A 38 -20.26 36.20 20.54
CA THR A 38 -19.48 35.92 19.32
C THR A 38 -19.06 34.45 19.21
N ASN A 39 -18.76 33.82 20.35
CA ASN A 39 -18.40 32.40 20.43
C ASN A 39 -19.54 31.48 19.98
N VAL A 40 -20.79 31.82 20.31
CA VAL A 40 -21.98 31.03 19.92
C VAL A 40 -22.22 31.13 18.42
N ILE A 41 -22.01 32.31 17.83
CA ILE A 41 -22.10 32.51 16.37
C ILE A 41 -21.05 31.67 15.64
N PHE A 42 -19.81 31.65 16.14
CA PHE A 42 -18.74 30.81 15.58
C PHE A 42 -19.08 29.31 15.66
N ILE A 43 -19.59 28.84 16.81
CA ILE A 43 -19.98 27.44 16.98
C ILE A 43 -21.10 27.05 16.01
N ILE A 44 -22.13 27.89 15.87
CA ILE A 44 -23.23 27.65 14.92
C ILE A 44 -22.72 27.63 13.47
N SER A 45 -21.80 28.53 13.11
CA SER A 45 -21.18 28.57 11.78
C SER A 45 -20.39 27.30 11.47
N ILE A 46 -19.60 26.80 12.43
CA ILE A 46 -18.85 25.54 12.29
C ILE A 46 -19.82 24.35 12.13
N ILE A 47 -20.86 24.27 12.96
CA ILE A 47 -21.87 23.21 12.86
C ILE A 47 -22.56 23.24 11.50
N LEU A 48 -22.93 24.43 11.01
CA LEU A 48 -23.59 24.60 9.72
C LEU A 48 -22.65 24.26 8.56
N PHE A 49 -21.36 24.61 8.66
CA PHE A 49 -20.33 24.22 7.69
C PHE A 49 -20.16 22.70 7.60
N VAL A 50 -20.09 22.02 8.75
CA VAL A 50 -20.02 20.55 8.83
C VAL A 50 -21.28 19.93 8.25
N PHE A 51 -22.46 20.50 8.55
CA PHE A 51 -23.73 20.00 8.04
C PHE A 51 -23.88 20.17 6.53
N VAL A 52 -23.49 21.31 5.97
CA VAL A 52 -23.55 21.55 4.51
C VAL A 52 -22.57 20.63 3.76
N ASN A 53 -21.38 20.40 4.33
CA ASN A 53 -20.33 19.61 3.68
C ASN A 53 -20.29 18.15 4.14
N TYR A 54 -21.29 17.67 4.89
CA TYR A 54 -21.25 16.34 5.54
C TYR A 54 -20.98 15.21 4.53
N LYS A 55 -21.60 15.28 3.35
CA LYS A 55 -21.45 14.28 2.28
C LYS A 55 -20.06 14.32 1.66
N SER A 56 -19.47 15.50 1.48
CA SER A 56 -18.09 15.64 0.99
C SER A 56 -17.09 15.16 2.03
N ILE A 57 -17.33 15.43 3.31
CA ILE A 57 -16.48 15.00 4.42
C ILE A 57 -16.51 13.47 4.54
N LEU A 58 -17.70 12.86 4.53
CA LEU A 58 -17.87 11.40 4.54
C LEU A 58 -17.18 10.74 3.35
N ASN A 59 -17.42 11.23 2.13
CA ASN A 59 -16.75 10.70 0.94
C ASN A 59 -15.22 10.81 1.04
N THR A 60 -14.69 11.90 1.63
CA THR A 60 -13.24 12.06 1.81
C THR A 60 -12.71 11.09 2.88
N ILE A 61 -13.47 10.82 3.94
CA ILE A 61 -13.11 9.84 4.98
C ILE A 61 -13.16 8.42 4.41
N ASP A 62 -14.17 8.10 3.60
CA ASP A 62 -14.29 6.82 2.92
C ASP A 62 -13.17 6.63 1.88
N ASP A 63 -12.83 7.68 1.10
CA ASP A 63 -11.69 7.67 0.19
C ASP A 63 -10.33 7.55 0.91
N ILE A 64 -10.21 8.04 2.14
CA ILE A 64 -9.01 7.88 2.97
C ILE A 64 -8.92 6.45 3.53
N LYS A 65 -10.04 5.87 3.98
CA LYS A 65 -10.10 4.46 4.40
C LYS A 65 -9.83 3.51 3.24
N ASP A 66 -10.38 3.80 2.06
CA ASP A 66 -10.19 2.98 0.86
C ASP A 66 -8.76 3.09 0.29
N LYS A 67 -8.04 4.18 0.59
CA LYS A 67 -6.61 4.32 0.28
C LYS A 67 -5.68 3.61 1.27
N GLU A 68 -6.13 3.30 2.48
CA GLU A 68 -5.38 2.50 3.45
C GLU A 68 -5.51 0.99 3.20
N ASN A 69 -6.62 0.54 2.61
CA ASN A 69 -6.82 -0.85 2.23
C ASN A 69 -6.21 -1.11 0.84
N HIS A 70 -4.94 -1.53 0.81
CA HIS A 70 -4.27 -2.06 -0.39
C HIS A 70 -4.89 -3.42 -0.80
N ILE A 71 -6.11 -3.37 -1.33
CA ILE A 71 -6.80 -4.53 -1.91
C ILE A 71 -6.27 -4.72 -3.33
N GLU A 72 -5.33 -5.63 -3.51
CA GLU A 72 -4.83 -6.00 -4.84
C GLU A 72 -5.61 -7.21 -5.39
N ARG A 73 -5.80 -7.23 -6.71
CA ARG A 73 -6.58 -8.27 -7.41
C ARG A 73 -5.63 -9.36 -7.86
N VAL A 74 -5.64 -10.49 -7.17
CA VAL A 74 -4.82 -11.66 -7.49
C VAL A 74 -5.69 -12.68 -8.19
N ILE A 75 -5.27 -13.19 -9.36
CA ILE A 75 -6.00 -14.25 -10.07
C ILE A 75 -5.48 -15.59 -9.57
N GLU A 76 -6.38 -16.42 -9.04
CA GLU A 76 -6.11 -17.77 -8.55
C GLU A 76 -7.23 -18.67 -9.09
N ASP A 77 -6.90 -19.79 -9.75
CA ASP A 77 -7.87 -20.71 -10.36
C ASP A 77 -8.91 -20.04 -11.29
N ASN A 78 -8.47 -19.19 -12.22
CA ASN A 78 -9.35 -18.43 -13.13
C ASN A 78 -10.38 -17.53 -12.42
N ARG A 79 -10.17 -17.21 -11.14
CA ARG A 79 -11.03 -16.31 -10.36
C ARG A 79 -10.21 -15.13 -9.83
N ILE A 80 -10.76 -13.93 -9.96
CA ILE A 80 -10.17 -12.72 -9.36
C ILE A 80 -10.51 -12.73 -7.86
N VAL A 81 -9.52 -12.99 -7.02
CA VAL A 81 -9.64 -12.92 -5.57
C VAL A 81 -8.99 -11.61 -5.10
N LYS A 82 -9.76 -10.81 -4.37
CA LYS A 82 -9.24 -9.64 -3.66
C LYS A 82 -8.53 -10.14 -2.40
N ARG A 83 -7.21 -9.99 -2.32
CA ARG A 83 -6.45 -10.32 -1.12
C ARG A 83 -5.66 -9.09 -0.67
N ASP A 84 -5.76 -8.79 0.62
CA ASP A 84 -4.98 -7.71 1.22
C ASP A 84 -3.53 -8.17 1.38
N ILE A 85 -2.57 -7.37 0.90
CA ILE A 85 -1.15 -7.65 1.07
C ILE A 85 -0.66 -6.93 2.32
N TYR A 86 -0.53 -7.68 3.41
CA TYR A 86 0.09 -7.17 4.63
C TYR A 86 1.57 -7.57 4.66
N PHE A 87 2.44 -6.57 4.52
CA PHE A 87 3.85 -6.70 4.85
C PHE A 87 4.04 -6.60 6.36
N SER A 88 5.04 -7.31 6.90
CA SER A 88 5.51 -7.01 8.25
C SER A 88 6.04 -5.57 8.32
N GLU A 89 5.90 -4.92 9.47
CA GLU A 89 6.39 -3.54 9.68
C GLU A 89 7.88 -3.40 9.33
N GLU A 90 8.67 -4.44 9.65
CA GLU A 90 10.10 -4.44 9.38
C GLU A 90 10.41 -4.53 7.87
N LEU A 91 9.72 -5.41 7.14
CA LEU A 91 9.88 -5.55 5.71
C LEU A 91 9.42 -4.28 4.99
N ASP A 92 8.26 -3.73 5.36
CA ASP A 92 7.74 -2.50 4.76
C ASP A 92 8.72 -1.32 4.97
N LYS A 93 9.29 -1.19 6.16
CA LYS A 93 10.35 -0.20 6.45
C LYS A 93 11.57 -0.35 5.53
N TYR A 94 11.97 -1.56 5.17
CA TYR A 94 13.08 -1.78 4.23
C TYR A 94 12.67 -1.48 2.79
N LEU A 95 11.48 -1.89 2.35
CA LEU A 95 10.95 -1.62 1.01
C LEU A 95 10.72 -0.12 0.79
N HIS A 96 10.24 0.60 1.81
CA HIS A 96 10.08 2.05 1.79
C HIS A 96 11.43 2.76 1.60
N LYS A 97 12.50 2.28 2.26
CA LYS A 97 13.87 2.80 2.03
C LYS A 97 14.35 2.47 0.62
N MET A 98 14.01 1.29 0.11
CA MET A 98 14.37 0.85 -1.23
C MET A 98 13.72 1.71 -2.33
N ARG A 99 12.50 2.21 -2.09
CA ARG A 99 11.75 3.10 -3.00
C ARG A 99 12.54 4.33 -3.45
N ARG A 100 13.44 4.84 -2.61
CA ARG A 100 14.31 5.98 -2.94
C ARG A 100 15.21 5.73 -4.14
N PHE A 101 15.52 4.46 -4.43
CA PHE A 101 16.37 4.05 -5.54
C PHE A 101 15.59 3.75 -6.83
N ARG A 102 14.25 3.71 -6.78
CA ARG A 102 13.39 3.54 -7.97
C ARG A 102 13.73 4.51 -9.10
N LYS A 103 14.09 5.75 -8.76
CA LYS A 103 14.45 6.79 -9.75
C LYS A 103 15.66 6.43 -10.64
N TYR A 104 16.52 5.52 -10.20
CA TYR A 104 17.70 5.12 -10.97
C TYR A 104 17.39 3.99 -11.95
N ASN A 105 16.50 3.08 -11.55
CA ASN A 105 16.03 1.99 -12.41
C ASN A 105 14.59 1.60 -12.01
N PRO A 106 13.58 2.24 -12.61
CA PRO A 106 12.18 1.99 -12.27
C PRO A 106 11.76 0.55 -12.57
N GLN A 107 12.20 0.01 -13.72
CA GLN A 107 11.86 -1.34 -14.15
C GLN A 107 12.32 -2.38 -13.14
N SER A 108 13.60 -2.37 -12.78
CA SER A 108 14.13 -3.34 -11.82
C SER A 108 13.51 -3.18 -10.44
N TYR A 109 13.20 -1.94 -10.01
CA TYR A 109 12.53 -1.73 -8.73
C TYR A 109 11.09 -2.27 -8.76
N ASP A 110 10.30 -1.93 -9.77
CA ASP A 110 8.88 -2.30 -9.86
C ASP A 110 8.73 -3.82 -10.01
N SER A 111 9.52 -4.44 -10.89
CA SER A 111 9.56 -5.91 -11.00
C SER A 111 10.07 -6.57 -9.72
N GLY A 112 11.12 -6.03 -9.09
CA GLY A 112 11.64 -6.57 -7.83
C GLY A 112 10.62 -6.49 -6.69
N TYR A 113 9.88 -5.38 -6.61
CA TYR A 113 8.80 -5.19 -5.64
C TYR A 113 7.66 -6.18 -5.87
N ASN A 114 7.24 -6.38 -7.13
CA ASN A 114 6.23 -7.37 -7.49
C ASN A 114 6.60 -8.79 -7.07
N TYR A 115 7.87 -9.20 -7.26
CA TYR A 115 8.33 -10.49 -6.76
C TYR A 115 8.33 -10.59 -5.22
N ILE A 116 8.50 -9.48 -4.48
CA ILE A 116 8.28 -9.49 -3.02
C ILE A 116 6.81 -9.71 -2.68
N LYS A 117 5.89 -9.11 -3.44
CA LYS A 117 4.45 -9.36 -3.25
C LYS A 117 4.13 -10.85 -3.45
N MET A 118 4.60 -11.43 -4.56
CA MET A 118 4.43 -12.86 -4.86
C MET A 118 5.02 -13.72 -3.74
N PHE A 119 6.22 -13.39 -3.26
CA PHE A 119 6.82 -14.05 -2.10
C PHE A 119 5.90 -14.01 -0.88
N ILE A 120 5.41 -12.82 -0.49
CA ILE A 120 4.55 -12.67 0.68
C ILE A 120 3.22 -13.40 0.51
N HIS A 121 2.62 -13.39 -0.68
CA HIS A 121 1.43 -14.19 -0.96
C HIS A 121 1.67 -15.67 -0.69
N THR A 122 2.76 -16.20 -1.23
CA THR A 122 3.11 -17.61 -1.03
C THR A 122 3.42 -17.92 0.43
N ILE A 123 4.02 -16.98 1.18
CA ILE A 123 4.21 -17.12 2.63
C ILE A 123 2.88 -17.21 3.36
N HIS A 124 1.92 -16.33 3.06
CA HIS A 124 0.58 -16.36 3.68
C HIS A 124 -0.14 -17.69 3.38
N ASP A 125 -0.01 -18.23 2.17
CA ASP A 125 -0.57 -19.54 1.84
C ASP A 125 0.10 -20.68 2.60
N LEU A 126 1.43 -20.62 2.76
CA LEU A 126 2.22 -21.59 3.54
C LEU A 126 1.92 -21.50 5.05
N GLU A 127 1.52 -20.34 5.55
CA GLU A 127 1.19 -20.16 6.98
C GLU A 127 -0.13 -20.83 7.36
N ARG A 128 -1.03 -21.08 6.40
CA ARG A 128 -2.30 -21.77 6.65
C ARG A 128 -2.09 -23.19 7.17
N ASP A 129 -2.97 -23.64 8.06
CA ASP A 129 -2.88 -24.97 8.67
C ASP A 129 -3.40 -26.08 7.76
N ASP A 130 -4.17 -25.75 6.71
CA ASP A 130 -4.83 -26.71 5.81
C ASP A 130 -4.01 -27.05 4.54
N ILE A 131 -2.76 -26.59 4.45
CA ILE A 131 -1.92 -26.82 3.27
C ILE A 131 -1.44 -28.28 3.18
N SER A 132 -1.83 -28.95 2.09
CA SER A 132 -1.49 -30.37 1.88
C SER A 132 -0.14 -30.57 1.18
N HIS A 133 0.26 -29.66 0.29
CA HIS A 133 1.45 -29.79 -0.56
C HIS A 133 2.40 -28.58 -0.43
N PRO A 134 3.00 -28.33 0.75
CA PRO A 134 3.73 -27.10 1.02
C PRO A 134 5.05 -26.96 0.24
N LYS A 135 5.63 -28.08 -0.23
CA LYS A 135 6.98 -28.08 -0.83
C LYS A 135 7.10 -27.14 -2.04
N GLN A 136 6.21 -27.29 -3.02
CA GLN A 136 6.26 -26.50 -4.25
C GLN A 136 6.08 -25.01 -3.98
N TYR A 137 5.14 -24.65 -3.10
CA TYR A 137 4.94 -23.27 -2.66
C TYR A 137 6.19 -22.73 -1.94
N PHE A 138 6.81 -23.55 -1.09
CA PHE A 138 8.04 -23.16 -0.40
C PHE A 138 9.20 -22.88 -1.37
N GLU A 139 9.37 -23.73 -2.36
CA GLU A 139 10.40 -23.58 -3.40
C GLU A 139 10.10 -22.36 -4.30
N ASN A 140 8.84 -22.12 -4.66
CA ASN A 140 8.41 -20.91 -5.36
C ASN A 140 8.71 -19.64 -4.55
N ALA A 141 8.44 -19.65 -3.25
CA ALA A 141 8.75 -18.52 -2.37
C ALA A 141 10.26 -18.22 -2.37
N GLN A 142 11.12 -19.24 -2.27
CA GLN A 142 12.57 -19.06 -2.39
C GLN A 142 12.96 -18.43 -3.72
N LEU A 143 12.38 -18.91 -4.82
CA LEU A 143 12.63 -18.40 -6.16
C LEU A 143 12.22 -16.94 -6.31
N TYR A 144 11.02 -16.56 -5.85
CA TYR A 144 10.53 -15.18 -5.90
C TYR A 144 11.40 -14.23 -5.08
N LEU A 145 11.81 -14.64 -3.87
CA LEU A 145 12.74 -13.87 -3.06
C LEU A 145 14.08 -13.66 -3.78
N LYS A 146 14.65 -14.72 -4.37
CA LYS A 146 15.92 -14.67 -5.12
C LYS A 146 15.81 -13.71 -6.31
N LYS A 147 14.74 -13.82 -7.11
CA LYS A 147 14.49 -12.92 -8.25
C LYS A 147 14.34 -11.46 -7.82
N SER A 148 13.56 -11.21 -6.77
CA SER A 148 13.39 -9.87 -6.22
C SER A 148 14.73 -9.24 -5.82
N LEU A 149 15.54 -9.98 -5.05
CA LEU A 149 16.83 -9.50 -4.58
C LEU A 149 17.79 -9.24 -5.73
N ASN A 150 17.79 -10.08 -6.76
CA ASN A 150 18.60 -9.88 -7.96
C ASN A 150 18.20 -8.61 -8.72
N LEU A 151 16.90 -8.36 -8.88
CA LEU A 151 16.39 -7.15 -9.53
C LEU A 151 16.74 -5.89 -8.72
N PHE A 152 16.55 -5.94 -7.40
CA PHE A 152 16.97 -4.90 -6.48
C PHE A 152 18.47 -4.63 -6.52
N GLN A 153 19.29 -5.68 -6.58
CA GLN A 153 20.73 -5.56 -6.71
C GLN A 153 21.13 -4.99 -8.08
N ALA A 154 20.43 -5.32 -9.16
CA ALA A 154 20.69 -4.78 -10.49
C ALA A 154 20.56 -3.25 -10.56
N ILE A 155 19.79 -2.63 -9.65
CA ILE A 155 19.70 -1.16 -9.53
C ILE A 155 21.09 -0.54 -9.29
N THR A 156 22.02 -1.25 -8.64
CA THR A 156 23.38 -0.73 -8.40
C THR A 156 24.13 -0.40 -9.68
N LEU A 157 23.80 -1.06 -10.79
CA LEU A 157 24.41 -0.81 -12.10
C LEU A 157 23.96 0.53 -12.71
N SER A 158 22.80 1.03 -12.28
CA SER A 158 22.20 2.27 -12.81
C SER A 158 22.47 3.48 -11.91
N VAL A 159 23.16 3.28 -10.79
CA VAL A 159 23.45 4.32 -9.80
C VAL A 159 24.77 5.02 -10.13
N PRO A 160 24.84 6.35 -10.04
CA PRO A 160 26.08 7.07 -10.31
C PRO A 160 27.17 6.71 -9.29
N GLU A 161 28.36 6.39 -9.80
CA GLU A 161 29.54 6.17 -8.99
C GLU A 161 30.17 7.49 -8.52
N GLU A 162 30.78 7.49 -7.34
CA GLU A 162 31.47 8.68 -6.82
C GLU A 162 32.80 8.83 -7.58
N LYS A 163 32.96 9.93 -8.34
CA LYS A 163 34.20 10.16 -9.09
C LYS A 163 35.40 10.21 -8.14
N MET A 164 36.48 9.51 -8.47
CA MET A 164 37.71 9.45 -7.69
C MET A 164 38.26 10.84 -7.31
N ILE A 165 38.12 11.83 -8.18
CA ILE A 165 38.52 13.22 -7.93
C ILE A 165 37.76 13.84 -6.74
N HIS A 166 36.47 13.54 -6.57
CA HIS A 166 35.67 14.04 -5.45
C HIS A 166 36.01 13.32 -4.14
N ALA A 167 36.30 12.02 -4.20
CA ALA A 167 36.76 11.25 -3.04
C ALA A 167 38.11 11.77 -2.51
N LEU A 168 39.05 12.10 -3.41
CA LEU A 168 40.34 12.69 -3.09
C LEU A 168 40.21 14.10 -2.47
N LYS A 169 39.29 14.94 -2.98
CA LYS A 169 39.09 16.32 -2.49
C LYS A 169 38.76 16.39 -0.99
N TYR A 170 38.03 15.41 -0.47
CA TYR A 170 37.60 15.39 0.94
C TYR A 170 38.22 14.26 1.75
N ASN A 171 39.21 13.53 1.20
CA ASN A 171 39.83 12.37 1.81
C ASN A 171 38.82 11.31 2.30
N LYS A 172 37.66 11.19 1.61
CA LYS A 172 36.58 10.25 1.93
C LYS A 172 36.55 9.15 0.88
N PHE A 173 37.30 8.08 1.12
CA PHE A 173 37.42 6.92 0.23
C PHE A 173 36.28 5.90 0.40
N GLU A 174 35.04 6.35 0.57
CA GLU A 174 33.91 5.44 0.46
C GLU A 174 33.57 5.29 -1.03
N SER A 175 34.14 4.26 -1.67
CA SER A 175 33.69 3.89 -3.02
C SER A 175 32.20 3.52 -2.98
N ASN A 176 31.42 4.13 -3.87
CA ASN A 176 30.03 3.77 -4.16
C ASN A 176 29.06 3.72 -2.96
N LYS A 177 28.96 4.82 -2.20
CA LYS A 177 28.00 4.98 -1.08
C LYS A 177 26.58 4.52 -1.39
N LEU A 178 26.06 4.85 -2.58
CA LEU A 178 24.69 4.51 -2.97
C LEU A 178 24.54 3.01 -3.28
N SER A 179 25.49 2.41 -4.00
CA SER A 179 25.53 0.97 -4.26
C SER A 179 25.61 0.17 -2.95
N ASN A 180 26.49 0.60 -2.03
CA ASN A 180 26.62 -0.01 -0.71
C ASN A 180 25.32 0.06 0.09
N ARG A 181 24.59 1.19 0.02
CA ARG A 181 23.28 1.32 0.68
C ARG A 181 22.24 0.36 0.10
N ILE A 182 22.21 0.19 -1.22
CA ILE A 182 21.32 -0.79 -1.87
C ILE A 182 21.68 -2.20 -1.40
N GLY A 183 22.95 -2.59 -1.45
CA GLY A 183 23.39 -3.91 -1.00
C GLY A 183 23.09 -4.17 0.48
N GLN A 184 23.22 -3.16 1.35
CA GLN A 184 22.82 -3.26 2.75
C GLN A 184 21.31 -3.46 2.93
N LEU A 185 20.48 -2.82 2.11
CA LEU A 185 19.02 -3.02 2.14
C LEU A 185 18.65 -4.41 1.64
N CYS A 186 19.24 -4.88 0.53
CA CYS A 186 19.05 -6.24 0.02
C CYS A 186 19.38 -7.28 1.11
N LYS A 187 20.49 -7.11 1.83
CA LYS A 187 20.86 -8.01 2.95
C LYS A 187 19.82 -8.02 4.08
N LYS A 188 19.22 -6.87 4.40
CA LYS A 188 18.18 -6.77 5.45
C LYS A 188 16.87 -7.41 5.01
N ILE A 189 16.44 -7.16 3.78
CA ILE A 189 15.28 -7.80 3.17
C ILE A 189 15.48 -9.32 3.15
N TYR A 190 16.62 -9.78 2.62
CA TYR A 190 16.96 -11.21 2.59
C TYR A 190 16.92 -11.83 3.99
N LYS A 191 17.58 -11.21 4.98
CA LYS A 191 17.61 -11.73 6.34
C LYS A 191 16.20 -11.88 6.93
N HIS A 192 15.35 -10.88 6.77
CA HIS A 192 13.98 -10.92 7.29
C HIS A 192 13.17 -12.02 6.60
N CYS A 193 13.16 -12.06 5.27
CA CYS A 193 12.42 -13.06 4.50
C CYS A 193 12.97 -14.49 4.69
N TYR A 194 14.29 -14.62 4.87
CA TYR A 194 14.94 -15.90 5.17
C TYR A 194 14.46 -16.47 6.51
N TYR A 195 14.27 -15.63 7.54
CA TYR A 195 13.74 -16.11 8.82
C TYR A 195 12.29 -16.61 8.71
N LEU A 196 11.46 -15.97 7.88
CA LEU A 196 10.10 -16.47 7.61
C LEU A 196 10.16 -17.88 6.99
N LEU A 197 10.94 -18.04 5.94
CA LEU A 197 11.16 -19.34 5.29
C LEU A 197 11.76 -20.37 6.25
N TYR A 198 12.72 -19.95 7.08
CA TYR A 198 13.36 -20.84 8.04
C TYR A 198 12.35 -21.38 9.05
N ASN A 199 11.53 -20.52 9.65
CA ASN A 199 10.50 -20.93 10.61
C ASN A 199 9.47 -21.86 9.98
N LEU A 200 9.03 -21.56 8.75
CA LEU A 200 8.14 -22.44 8.00
C LEU A 200 8.77 -23.80 7.72
N SER A 201 10.04 -23.84 7.31
CA SER A 201 10.74 -25.10 7.04
C SER A 201 10.81 -25.99 8.28
N LEU A 202 11.06 -25.41 9.46
CA LEU A 202 11.05 -26.15 10.72
C LEU A 202 9.67 -26.74 11.00
N ARG A 203 8.61 -25.93 10.86
CA ARG A 203 7.22 -26.38 11.07
C ARG A 203 6.87 -27.56 10.16
N PHE A 204 7.18 -27.45 8.87
CA PHE A 204 6.87 -28.49 7.89
C PHE A 204 7.72 -29.75 8.07
N ASN A 205 8.99 -29.61 8.42
CA ASN A 205 9.85 -30.76 8.70
C ASN A 205 9.42 -31.50 9.97
N GLU A 206 8.99 -30.77 11.01
CA GLU A 206 8.40 -31.39 12.19
C GLU A 206 7.12 -32.17 11.86
N ASP A 207 6.23 -31.60 11.03
CA ASP A 207 5.01 -32.29 10.61
C ASP A 207 5.31 -33.51 9.73
N PHE A 208 6.28 -33.42 8.83
CA PHE A 208 6.75 -34.56 8.02
C PHE A 208 7.29 -35.70 8.89
N ILE A 209 8.05 -35.38 9.95
CA ILE A 209 8.57 -36.39 10.88
C ILE A 209 7.45 -37.03 11.70
N LYS A 210 6.47 -36.24 12.17
CA LYS A 210 5.36 -36.73 13.00
C LYS A 210 4.32 -37.51 12.18
N ASN A 211 4.00 -37.02 10.98
CA ASN A 211 2.95 -37.51 10.08
C ASN A 211 3.52 -37.67 8.65
N PRO A 212 4.38 -38.66 8.40
CA PRO A 212 4.94 -38.87 7.08
C PRO A 212 3.83 -39.22 6.09
N ASP A 213 3.85 -38.55 4.94
CA ASP A 213 2.88 -38.72 3.85
C ASP A 213 3.67 -38.79 2.53
N ILE A 214 3.21 -39.59 1.56
CA ILE A 214 3.83 -39.72 0.24
C ILE A 214 3.89 -38.38 -0.51
N TYR A 215 3.03 -37.44 -0.15
CA TYR A 215 2.98 -36.11 -0.74
C TYR A 215 3.76 -35.04 0.06
N LYS A 216 4.28 -35.40 1.23
CA LYS A 216 5.13 -34.54 2.05
C LYS A 216 6.56 -35.00 1.92
N THR A 217 7.48 -34.06 1.72
CA THR A 217 8.91 -34.35 1.73
C THR A 217 9.61 -33.35 2.62
N GLU A 218 10.77 -33.73 3.14
CA GLU A 218 11.66 -32.80 3.83
C GLU A 218 11.90 -31.56 2.96
N ILE A 219 11.68 -30.40 3.58
CA ILE A 219 11.94 -29.11 3.01
C ILE A 219 13.40 -28.76 3.29
N ASN A 220 14.17 -28.62 2.21
CA ASN A 220 15.55 -28.19 2.26
C ASN A 220 15.66 -26.71 1.87
N LEU A 221 16.26 -25.91 2.73
CA LEU A 221 16.58 -24.52 2.43
C LEU A 221 17.74 -24.46 1.45
N ASN A 222 17.56 -23.70 0.35
CA ASN A 222 18.54 -23.55 -0.74
C ASN A 222 18.70 -24.79 -1.63
N ALA A 223 17.69 -25.65 -1.70
CA ALA A 223 17.61 -26.64 -2.75
C ALA A 223 17.25 -25.89 -4.05
N ASP A 224 18.24 -25.49 -4.85
CA ASP A 224 18.08 -24.91 -6.19
C ASP A 224 17.50 -25.98 -7.17
N VAL A 225 16.30 -26.52 -6.87
CA VAL A 225 15.72 -27.71 -7.51
C VAL A 225 14.55 -27.34 -8.43
N VAL A 226 14.00 -26.12 -8.32
CA VAL A 226 12.72 -25.76 -8.95
C VAL A 226 12.84 -24.73 -10.06
N GLU A 227 12.20 -25.04 -11.19
CA GLU A 227 11.92 -24.12 -12.29
C GLU A 227 10.66 -23.29 -11.99
N GLU A 228 10.58 -22.10 -12.57
CA GLU A 228 9.50 -21.14 -12.28
C GLU A 228 8.10 -21.69 -12.59
N SER A 229 7.30 -21.92 -11.55
CA SER A 229 5.84 -22.02 -11.69
C SER A 229 5.28 -20.60 -11.57
N ASN A 230 5.22 -19.87 -12.69
CA ASN A 230 4.62 -18.55 -12.68
C ASN A 230 3.09 -18.71 -12.72
N THR A 231 2.44 -18.79 -11.55
CA THR A 231 0.97 -18.82 -11.46
C THR A 231 0.33 -17.48 -11.81
N PHE A 232 1.15 -16.44 -12.00
CA PHE A 232 0.75 -15.10 -12.37
C PHE A 232 1.17 -14.82 -13.81
N ASP A 233 0.26 -15.09 -14.75
CA ASP A 233 0.53 -14.98 -16.19
C ASP A 233 0.48 -13.53 -16.70
N ASN A 234 -0.19 -12.63 -15.98
CA ASN A 234 -0.38 -11.26 -16.45
C ASN A 234 0.14 -10.18 -15.50
N ILE A 235 0.80 -9.18 -16.10
CA ILE A 235 1.40 -8.03 -15.40
C ILE A 235 0.39 -7.30 -14.49
N HIS A 236 -0.89 -7.26 -14.87
CA HIS A 236 -1.96 -6.56 -14.11
C HIS A 236 -2.44 -7.30 -12.86
N GLU A 237 -2.01 -8.54 -12.64
CA GLU A 237 -2.36 -9.35 -11.45
C GLU A 237 -1.61 -8.87 -10.19
N LEU A 238 -0.73 -7.87 -10.35
CA LEU A 238 0.16 -7.32 -9.32
C LEU A 238 -0.01 -5.79 -9.16
N TYR A 239 -1.08 -5.21 -9.72
CA TYR A 239 -1.41 -3.77 -9.66
C TYR A 239 -2.70 -3.49 -8.88
#